data_AF-A0A2T1G1H5-F1
#
_entry.id   AF-A0A2T1G1H5-F1
#
_cell.length_a   1.000
_cell.length_b   1.000
_cell.length_c   1.000
_cell.angle_alpha   90.00
_cell.angle_beta   90.00
_cell.angle_gamma   90.00
#
_symmetry.space_group_name_H-M   'P 1'
#
loop_
_entity.id
_entity.type
_entity.pdbx_description
1 polymer ?
#
loop_
_entity_poly.entity_id
_entity_poly.type
_entity_poly.pdbx_seq_one_letter_code
_entity_poly.pdbx_strand_id
1 'polypeptide(L)' 'MSITLTPEQEQLILAQVASGRYTNVTEIIADALRLLEKRDRYNRWVEEVCAKIDLAATQLDRGEGVDGETAIGI' A
#
# COMPACT_ATOMS: atom_id res chain seq x y z
N MET A 1 10.97 -9.46 -22.61
CA MET A 1 10.27 -8.16 -22.67
C MET A 1 11.32 -7.08 -22.52
N SER A 2 11.32 -6.07 -23.39
CA SER A 2 12.25 -4.95 -23.30
C SER A 2 11.53 -3.74 -22.73
N ILE A 3 12.11 -3.09 -21.73
CA ILE A 3 11.55 -1.92 -21.08
C ILE A 3 12.50 -0.76 -21.39
N THR A 4 11.97 0.32 -21.94
CA THR A 4 12.75 1.53 -22.22
C THR A 4 12.70 2.44 -21.00
N LEU A 5 13.87 2.76 -20.46
CA LEU A 5 14.01 3.69 -19.34
C LEU A 5 14.22 5.11 -19.88
N THR A 6 13.75 6.11 -19.13
CA THR A 6 14.16 7.49 -19.39
C THR A 6 15.60 7.72 -18.91
N PRO A 7 16.32 8.71 -19.47
CA PRO A 7 17.68 9.02 -19.03
C PRO A 7 17.79 9.31 -17.52
N GLU A 8 16.74 9.87 -16.91
CA GLU A 8 16.68 10.15 -15.48
C GLU A 8 16.56 8.86 -14.66
N GLN A 9 15.74 7.90 -15.13
CA GLN A 9 15.59 6.59 -14.48
C GLN A 9 16.89 5.79 -14.54
N GLU A 10 17.58 5.83 -15.68
CA GLU A 10 18.87 5.16 -15.86
C GLU A 10 19.94 5.73 -14.91
N GLN A 11 20.04 7.06 -14.80
CA GLN A 11 20.95 7.71 -13.86
C GLN A 11 20.66 7.32 -12.40
N LEU A 12 19.39 7.26 -12.02
CA LEU A 12 18.97 6.83 -10.68
C LEU A 12 19.41 5.39 -10.38
N ILE A 13 19.18 4.48 -11.33
CA ILE A 13 19.57 3.08 -11.21
C ILE A 13 21.09 2.95 -11.11
N LEU A 14 21.85 3.64 -11.97
CA LEU A 14 23.31 3.62 -11.94
C LEU A 14 23.85 4.15 -10.61
N ALA A 15 23.27 5.21 -10.05
CA ALA A 15 23.65 5.73 -8.75
C ALA A 15 23.39 4.73 -7.62
N GLN A 16 22.26 4.00 -7.66
CA GLN A 16 21.94 2.96 -6.68
C GLN A 16 22.90 1.77 -6.75
N VAL A 17 23.29 1.34 -7.95
CA VAL A 17 24.31 0.29 -8.12
C VAL A 17 25.68 0.79 -7.65
N ALA A 18 26.07 2.01 -8.03
CA ALA A 18 27.35 2.61 -7.64
C ALA A 18 27.48 2.79 -6.12
N SER A 19 26.36 2.99 -5.40
CA SER A 19 26.33 3.05 -3.94
C SER A 19 26.63 1.72 -3.25
N GLY A 20 26.66 0.60 -3.99
CA GLY A 20 26.83 -0.74 -3.45
C GLY A 20 25.59 -1.29 -2.75
N ARG A 21 24.47 -0.54 -2.72
CA ARG A 21 23.20 -0.99 -2.13
C ARG A 21 22.55 -2.12 -2.93
N TYR A 22 22.78 -2.16 -4.23
CA TYR A 22 22.25 -3.19 -5.13
C TYR A 22 23.34 -3.72 -6.04
N THR A 23 23.28 -5.02 -6.33
CA THR A 23 24.31 -5.70 -7.14
C THR A 23 24.08 -5.48 -8.64
N ASN A 24 22.82 -5.33 -9.05
CA ASN A 24 22.44 -5.14 -10.45
C ASN A 24 21.08 -4.45 -10.61
N VAL A 25 20.77 -4.09 -11.85
CA VAL A 25 19.51 -3.42 -12.23
C VAL A 25 18.28 -4.29 -11.96
N THR A 26 18.38 -5.61 -12.16
CA THR A 26 17.25 -6.53 -11.98
C THR A 26 16.77 -6.57 -10.53
N GLU A 27 17.70 -6.52 -9.57
CA GLU A 27 17.41 -6.44 -8.14
C GLU A 27 16.64 -5.16 -7.80
N ILE A 28 17.10 -4.02 -8.32
CA ILE A 28 16.44 -2.71 -8.12
C ILE A 28 15.00 -2.74 -8.67
N ILE A 29 14.81 -3.29 -9.87
CA ILE A 29 13.48 -3.38 -10.50
C ILE A 29 12.57 -4.30 -9.68
N ALA A 30 13.07 -5.44 -9.20
CA ALA A 30 12.30 -6.36 -8.37
C ALA A 30 11.83 -5.69 -7.07
N ASP A 31 12.70 -4.91 -6.43
CA ASP A 31 12.37 -4.18 -5.21
C ASP A 31 11.38 -3.04 -5.47
N ALA A 32 11.55 -2.29 -6.56
CA ALA A 32 10.61 -1.25 -6.97
C ALA A 32 9.20 -1.82 -7.21
N LEU A 33 9.10 -2.97 -7.88
CA LEU A 33 7.83 -3.66 -8.11
C LEU A 33 7.22 -4.20 -6.81
N ARG A 34 8.03 -4.72 -5.88
CA ARG A 34 7.55 -5.14 -4.56
C ARG A 34 6.98 -3.97 -3.76
N LEU A 35 7.63 -2.81 -3.81
CA LEU A 35 7.16 -1.59 -3.16
C LEU A 35 5.84 -1.10 -3.78
N LEU A 36 5.74 -1.13 -5.11
CA LEU A 36 4.50 -0.82 -5.83
C LEU A 36 3.35 -1.73 -5.37
N GLU A 37 3.57 -3.04 -5.35
CA GLU A 37 2.56 -4.01 -4.93
C GLU A 37 2.14 -3.81 -3.46
N LYS A 38 3.09 -3.50 -2.58
CA LYS A 38 2.79 -3.19 -1.17
C LYS A 38 1.92 -1.94 -1.04
N ARG A 39 2.21 -0.89 -1.81
CA ARG A 39 1.40 0.33 -1.83
C ARG A 39 -0.01 0.04 -2.34
N ASP A 40 -0.14 -0.73 -3.41
CA ASP A 40 -1.45 -1.05 -4.00
C ASP A 40 -2.29 -1.93 -3.06
N ARG A 41 -1.66 -2.86 -2.32
CA ARG A 41 -2.34 -3.58 -1.22
C ARG A 41 -2.80 -2.64 -0.11
N TYR A 42 -1.96 -1.70 0.31
CA TYR A 42 -2.31 -0.73 1.35
C TYR A 42 -3.48 0.15 0.91
N ASN A 43 -3.47 0.66 -0.32
CA ASN A 43 -4.56 1.49 -0.85
C ASN A 43 -5.90 0.74 -0.87
N ARG A 44 -5.91 -0.53 -1.32
CA ARG A 44 -7.12 -1.37 -1.26
C ARG A 44 -7.61 -1.57 0.17
N TRP A 45 -6.71 -1.81 1.11
CA TRP A 45 -7.09 -1.93 2.52
C TRP A 45 -7.70 -0.63 3.06
N VAL A 46 -7.15 0.54 2.70
CA VAL A 46 -7.73 1.85 3.08
C VAL A 46 -9.14 1.99 2.51
N GLU A 47 -9.33 1.70 1.23
CA GLU A 47 -10.65 1.76 0.58
C GLU A 47 -11.68 0.86 1.29
N GLU A 48 -11.29 -0.39 1.60
CA GLU A 48 -12.14 -1.33 2.33
C GLU A 48 -12.50 -0.85 3.74
N VAL A 49 -11.53 -0.29 4.46
CA VAL A 49 -11.75 0.22 5.82
C VAL A 49 -12.63 1.46 5.81
N CYS A 50 -12.38 2.41 4.91
CA CYS A 50 -13.24 3.58 4.76
C CYS A 50 -14.69 3.18 4.46
N ALA A 51 -14.90 2.24 3.53
CA ALA A 51 -16.24 1.74 3.23
C ALA A 51 -16.95 1.10 4.45
N LYS A 52 -16.20 0.36 5.29
CA LYS A 52 -16.73 -0.20 6.54
C LYS A 52 -17.06 0.88 7.57
N ILE A 53 -16.24 1.92 7.67
CA ILE A 53 -16.48 3.06 8.57
C ILE A 53 -17.76 3.80 8.15
N ASP A 54 -17.92 4.09 6.86
CA ASP A 54 -19.10 4.79 6.33
C ASP A 54 -20.39 3.99 6.58
N LEU A 55 -20.33 2.66 6.37
CA LEU A 55 -21.43 1.77 6.69
C LEU A 55 -21.76 1.79 8.19
N ALA A 56 -20.74 1.64 9.05
CA ALA A 56 -20.92 1.65 10.50
C ALA A 56 -21.49 2.99 11.01
N ALA A 57 -21.03 4.11 10.47
CA ALA A 57 -21.57 5.44 10.79
C ALA A 57 -23.06 5.53 10.44
N THR A 58 -23.43 5.04 9.25
CA THR A 58 -24.84 5.00 8.80
C THR A 58 -25.71 4.13 9.71
N GLN A 59 -25.19 3.00 10.21
CA GLN A 59 -25.91 2.13 11.15
C GLN A 59 -26.10 2.82 12.51
N LEU A 60 -25.07 3.51 13.00
CA LEU A 60 -25.16 4.28 14.25
C LEU A 60 -26.18 5.42 14.15
N ASP A 61 -26.21 6.15 13.03
CA ASP A 61 -27.21 7.20 12.78
C ASP A 61 -28.66 6.67 12.78
N ARG A 62 -28.85 5.39 12.46
CA ARG A 62 -30.16 4.70 12.52
C ARG A 62 -30.50 4.13 13.89
N GLY A 63 -29.60 4.25 14.86
CA GLY A 63 -29.77 3.66 16.19
C GLY A 63 -29.56 2.15 16.23
N GLU A 64 -28.89 1.56 15.23
CA GLU A 64 -28.57 0.12 15.19
C GLU A 64 -27.33 -0.24 16.06
N GLY A 65 -26.74 0.74 16.73
CA GLY A 65 -25.63 0.55 17.66
C GLY A 65 -26.04 -0.23 18.92
N VAL A 66 -25.10 -0.97 19.48
CA VAL A 66 -25.24 -1.64 20.78
C VAL A 66 -24.39 -0.95 21.82
N ASP A 67 -24.82 -1.02 23.08
CA ASP A 67 -24.04 -0.55 24.22
C ASP A 67 -22.71 -1.33 24.34
N GLY A 68 -21.66 -0.63 24.77
CA GLY A 68 -20.30 -1.18 24.80
C GLY A 68 -20.11 -2.30 25.84
N GLU A 69 -20.74 -2.20 27.01
CA GLU A 69 -20.70 -3.25 28.04
C GLU A 69 -21.44 -4.49 27.52
N THR A 70 -22.60 -4.26 26.90
CA THR A 70 -23.37 -5.32 26.22
C THR A 70 -22.60 -6.00 25.09
N ALA A 71 -21.84 -5.24 24.28
CA ALA A 71 -21.07 -5.77 23.15
C ALA A 71 -19.86 -6.62 23.58
N ILE A 72 -19.22 -6.25 24.69
CA ILE A 72 -18.06 -6.95 25.24
C ILE A 72 -18.50 -8.10 26.18
N GLY A 73 -19.76 -8.08 26.63
CA GLY A 73 -20.34 -9.10 27.50
C GLY A 73 -19.86 -8.98 28.95
N ILE A 74 -19.61 -7.75 29.41
CA ILE A 74 -19.17 -7.42 30.78
C ILE A 74 -20.28 -6.76 31.59
#